data_AF-A0A0U1DU86-F1
#
_entry.id   AF-A0A0U1DU86-F1
#
_cell.length_a   1.000
_cell.length_b   1.000
_cell.length_c   1.000
_cell.angle_alpha   90.00
_cell.angle_beta   90.00
_cell.angle_gamma   90.00
#
_symmetry.space_group_name_H-M   'P 1'
#
loop_
_entity.id
_entity.type
_entity.pdbx_description
1 polymer ?
#
loop_
_entity_poly.entity_id
_entity_poly.type
_entity_poly.pdbx_seq_one_letter_code
_entity_poly.pdbx_strand_id
1 'polypeptide(L)' 'MPVGPVEGHTNKLIEAKVSELDGHKSLYSDSYYPREDFDQLYGGETYKTVKKSYDPDSRLFDLYSKAVLRR' A
#
# COMPACT_ATOMS: atom_id res chain seq x y z
N MET A 1 6.75 -3.77 15.60
CA MET A 1 5.36 -3.64 16.11
C MET A 1 5.08 -4.82 17.03
N PRO A 2 4.35 -4.65 18.14
CA PRO A 2 3.85 -5.78 18.93
C PRO A 2 3.10 -6.77 18.03
N VAL A 3 3.24 -8.06 18.29
CA VAL A 3 2.49 -9.10 17.56
C VAL A 3 1.09 -9.16 18.17
N GLY A 4 0.07 -8.85 17.36
CA GLY A 4 -1.33 -8.98 17.76
C GLY A 4 -1.90 -10.38 17.43
N PRO A 5 -3.19 -10.60 17.69
CA PRO A 5 -3.83 -11.92 17.55
C PRO A 5 -3.90 -12.44 16.11
N VAL A 6 -3.73 -11.56 15.12
CA VAL A 6 -3.69 -11.88 13.68
C VAL A 6 -2.53 -11.18 13.01
N GLU A 7 -2.08 -11.70 11.86
CA GLU A 7 -1.05 -11.05 11.07
C GLU A 7 -1.46 -9.60 10.74
N GLY A 8 -0.52 -8.68 10.95
CA GLY A 8 -0.71 -7.27 10.66
C GLY A 8 -1.64 -6.53 11.61
N HIS A 9 -2.11 -7.14 12.70
CA HIS A 9 -3.11 -6.52 13.59
C HIS A 9 -2.77 -5.09 13.99
N THR A 10 -1.55 -4.84 14.49
CA THR A 10 -1.12 -3.49 14.87
C THR A 10 -1.01 -2.55 13.67
N ASN A 11 -0.56 -3.03 12.51
CA ASN A 11 -0.52 -2.20 11.31
C ASN A 11 -1.92 -1.80 10.87
N LYS A 12 -2.89 -2.71 10.85
CA LYS A 12 -4.28 -2.43 10.52
C LYS A 12 -4.89 -1.37 11.45
N LEU A 13 -4.60 -1.45 12.75
CA LEU A 13 -5.05 -0.44 13.73
C LEU A 13 -4.42 0.93 13.46
N ILE A 14 -3.12 0.96 13.13
CA ILE A 14 -2.42 2.21 12.79
C ILE A 14 -2.96 2.79 11.49
N GLU A 15 -3.15 1.96 10.46
CA GLU A 15 -3.69 2.36 9.17
C GLU A 15 -5.10 2.96 9.33
N ALA A 16 -5.97 2.28 10.08
CA ALA A 16 -7.30 2.81 10.41
C ALA A 16 -7.21 4.15 11.14
N LYS A 17 -6.36 4.25 12.17
CA LYS A 17 -6.24 5.50 12.94
C LYS A 17 -5.67 6.66 12.12
N VAL A 18 -4.73 6.37 11.23
CA VAL A 18 -4.15 7.38 10.33
C VAL A 18 -5.19 7.83 9.31
N SER A 19 -6.01 6.92 8.78
CA SER A 19 -7.12 7.27 7.88
C SER A 19 -8.21 8.10 8.57
N GLU A 20 -8.53 7.84 9.84
CA GLU A 20 -9.43 8.70 10.64
C GLU A 20 -8.92 10.15 10.79
N LEU A 21 -7.62 10.37 10.60
CA LEU A 21 -6.96 11.67 10.69
C LEU A 21 -6.64 12.25 9.31
N ASP A 22 -7.34 11.78 8.26
CA ASP A 22 -7.16 12.19 6.86
C ASP A 22 -5.73 11.96 6.33
N GLY A 23 -5.00 11.02 6.94
CA GLY A 23 -3.66 10.63 6.54
C GLY A 23 -3.61 9.28 5.84
N HIS A 24 -2.40 8.89 5.43
CA HIS A 24 -2.08 7.52 5.02
C HIS A 24 -0.68 7.14 5.50
N LYS A 25 -0.49 5.84 5.76
CA LYS A 25 0.78 5.35 6.31
C LYS A 25 1.90 5.40 5.27
N SER A 26 3.13 5.66 5.67
CA SER A 26 4.27 5.50 4.76
C SER A 26 4.53 4.02 4.44
N LEU A 27 4.91 3.73 3.19
CA LEU A 27 5.13 2.37 2.67
C LEU A 27 6.50 1.74 3.05
N TYR A 28 7.19 2.29 4.07
CA TYR A 28 8.45 1.73 4.58
C TYR A 28 8.25 0.55 5.53
N SER A 29 7.00 0.27 5.91
CA SER A 29 6.62 -0.82 6.80
C SER A 29 5.50 -1.63 6.16
N ASP A 30 5.25 -2.85 6.65
CA ASP A 30 4.20 -3.73 6.13
C ASP A 30 2.85 -3.02 6.01
N SER A 31 2.28 -2.99 4.81
CA SER A 31 0.95 -2.42 4.57
C SER A 31 -0.12 -3.48 4.39
N TYR A 32 -1.34 -3.20 4.86
CA TYR A 32 -2.47 -4.14 4.81
C TYR A 32 -3.75 -3.56 4.20
N TYR A 33 -3.64 -2.43 3.49
CA TYR A 33 -4.76 -1.80 2.80
C TYR A 33 -5.41 -2.73 1.77
N PRO A 34 -6.76 -2.75 1.67
CA PRO A 34 -7.47 -3.24 0.51
C PRO A 34 -6.96 -2.56 -0.78
N ARG A 35 -7.09 -3.25 -1.91
CA ARG A 35 -6.60 -2.74 -3.19
C ARG A 35 -7.23 -1.40 -3.58
N GLU A 36 -8.52 -1.25 -3.36
CA GLU A 36 -9.26 -0.03 -3.67
C GLU A 36 -8.78 1.16 -2.83
N ASP A 37 -8.66 0.99 -1.51
CA ASP A 37 -8.13 2.00 -0.60
C ASP A 37 -6.69 2.37 -0.95
N PHE A 38 -5.86 1.38 -1.29
CA PHE A 38 -4.48 1.62 -1.68
C PHE A 38 -4.39 2.44 -2.97
N ASP A 39 -5.18 2.12 -3.99
CA ASP A 39 -5.20 2.87 -5.25
C ASP A 39 -5.66 4.33 -4.98
N GLN A 40 -6.61 4.56 -4.08
CA GLN A 40 -7.05 5.91 -3.69
C GLN A 40 -5.94 6.70 -2.97
N LEU A 41 -5.20 6.06 -2.05
CA LEU A 41 -4.21 6.74 -1.21
C LEU A 41 -2.85 6.94 -1.91
N TYR A 42 -2.47 6.03 -2.81
CA TYR A 42 -1.13 5.99 -3.41
C TYR A 42 -1.10 6.22 -4.92
N GLY A 43 -2.17 6.80 -5.48
CA GLY A 43 -2.17 7.43 -6.80
C GLY A 43 -2.71 6.58 -7.95
N GLY A 44 -3.30 5.40 -7.69
CA GLY A 44 -4.14 4.62 -8.62
C GLY A 44 -3.76 4.74 -10.11
N GLU A 45 -4.61 5.37 -10.91
CA GLU A 45 -4.40 5.55 -12.36
C GLU A 45 -3.21 6.46 -12.70
N THR A 46 -2.92 7.46 -11.88
CA THR A 46 -1.73 8.31 -12.05
C THR A 46 -0.46 7.48 -11.93
N TYR A 47 -0.37 6.60 -10.92
CA TYR A 47 0.74 5.67 -10.77
C TYR A 47 0.84 4.71 -11.96
N LYS A 48 -0.28 4.09 -12.37
CA LYS A 48 -0.31 3.16 -13.53
C LYS A 48 0.17 3.82 -14.81
N THR A 49 -0.19 5.08 -15.02
CA THR A 49 0.24 5.87 -16.20
C THR A 49 1.76 6.06 -16.19
N VAL A 50 2.32 6.54 -15.07
CA VAL A 50 3.78 6.72 -14.94
C VAL A 50 4.51 5.38 -15.09
N LYS A 51 4.02 4.33 -14.45
CA LYS A 51 4.59 2.98 -14.54
C LYS A 51 4.66 2.49 -15.98
N LYS A 52 3.58 2.66 -16.76
CA LYS A 52 3.55 2.29 -18.18
C LYS A 52 4.53 3.09 -19.03
N SER A 53 4.71 4.39 -18.73
CA SER A 53 5.66 5.24 -19.46
C SER A 53 7.12 4.84 -19.24
N TYR A 54 7.47 4.38 -18.04
CA TYR A 54 8.88 4.13 -17.67
C TYR A 54 9.26 2.65 -17.53
N ASP A 55 8.30 1.74 -17.44
CA ASP A 55 8.51 0.29 -17.47
C ASP A 55 7.39 -0.41 -18.26
N PRO A 56 7.29 -0.17 -19.58
CA PRO A 56 6.21 -0.70 -20.42
C PRO A 56 6.18 -2.24 -20.44
N ASP A 57 7.34 -2.89 -20.28
CA ASP A 57 7.47 -4.34 -20.27
C ASP A 57 7.24 -4.95 -18.87
N SER A 58 6.87 -4.14 -17.88
CA SER A 58 6.56 -4.58 -16.51
C SER A 58 7.67 -5.43 -15.87
N ARG A 59 8.93 -5.03 -16.07
CA ARG A 59 10.10 -5.73 -15.50
C ARG A 59 10.18 -5.65 -13.99
N LEU A 60 9.65 -4.58 -13.40
CA LEU A 60 9.55 -4.40 -11.95
C LEU A 60 8.11 -4.63 -11.50
N PHE A 61 7.92 -5.20 -10.32
CA PHE A 61 6.59 -5.30 -9.70
C PHE A 61 5.91 -3.93 -9.57
N ASP A 62 4.57 -3.96 -9.59
CA ASP A 62 3.78 -2.78 -9.29
C ASP A 62 3.84 -2.45 -7.78
N LEU A 63 3.43 -1.22 -7.45
CA LEU A 63 3.55 -0.68 -6.10
C LEU A 63 2.72 -1.47 -5.07
N TYR A 64 1.54 -1.97 -5.45
CA TYR A 64 0.68 -2.76 -4.56
C TYR A 64 1.28 -4.14 -4.30
N SER A 65 1.76 -4.79 -5.36
CA SER A 65 2.46 -6.08 -5.27
C SER A 65 3.66 -5.99 -4.33
N LYS A 66 4.43 -4.90 -4.43
CA LYS A 66 5.58 -4.66 -3.56
C LYS A 66 5.19 -4.35 -2.11
N ALA A 67 4.26 -3.42 -1.90
CA ALA A 67 3.99 -2.84 -0.58
C ALA A 67 3.01 -3.66 0.29
N VAL A 68 2.05 -4.34 -0.36
CA VAL A 68 0.98 -5.07 0.34
C VAL A 68 1.15 -6.58 0.18
N LEU A 69 1.38 -7.06 -1.05
CA LEU A 69 1.52 -8.50 -1.30
C LEU A 69 2.92 -9.04 -0.96
N ARG A 70 3.92 -8.16 -0.83
CA ARG A 70 5.33 -8.49 -0.58
C ARG A 70 5.88 -9.50 -1.60
N ARG A 71 5.57 -9.26 -2.88
CA ARG A 71 6.01 -10.08 -4.03
C ARG A 71 6.97 -9.32 -4.91
#